data_AF-A0AAV0JHE0-F1
#
_entry.id   AF-A0AAV0JHE0-F1
#
_cell.length_a   1.000
_cell.length_b   1.000
_cell.length_c   1.000
_cell.angle_alpha   90.00
_cell.angle_beta   90.00
_cell.angle_gamma   90.00
#
_symmetry.space_group_name_H-M   'P 1'
#
loop_
_entity.id
_entity.type
_entity.pdbx_description
1 polymer ?
#
loop_
_entity_poly.entity_id
_entity_poly.type
_entity_poly.pdbx_seq_one_letter_code
_entity_poly.pdbx_strand_id
1 'polypeptide(L)'
;MESEREHFNLSGPLHLTFVDWSNAHHRRSVAASLVQGVYILERDRQLKREHPIALAPPWWEFFHFKLLRQLVDDADHCTFGAIYEYRPPTPHGHQSLDASPRYVIAFRGTLTKAESFARDVELDLHIIRNGLHETSRFEIAIQAVRNMVASVGDSNVWLAGHSLGAAMAMLAGKTMAKNGTFVPAFLFNSPFLSAPIERIKDKRVKHGIRIASSVITAGLAFASKRNYNNQQADSRSVATDPFAALSSWVPCVFVNPGDPICSEYVGYFEHRKKMDEIGIGAIEKLATQNSLGGLLMSAMGRDSEALHLIPSAVLAVNLSPAQDFKEAHGIHQWWRPDLQLQSNIYKYT
;
A
#
# COMPACT_ATOMS: atom_id res chain seq x y z
N MET A 1 -18.80 -19.52 -13.92
CA MET A 1 -17.84 -20.54 -13.46
C MET A 1 -17.05 -19.92 -12.33
N GLU A 2 -17.03 -20.56 -11.16
CA GLU A 2 -16.21 -20.11 -10.03
C GLU A 2 -14.73 -20.19 -10.41
N SER A 3 -13.93 -19.19 -10.01
CA SER A 3 -12.50 -19.21 -10.30
C SER A 3 -11.77 -20.09 -9.27
N GLU A 4 -10.81 -20.91 -9.69
CA GLU A 4 -9.91 -21.65 -8.78
C GLU A 4 -9.24 -20.74 -7.75
N ARG A 5 -9.05 -19.46 -8.08
CA ARG A 5 -8.48 -18.42 -7.20
C ARG A 5 -9.37 -18.05 -6.01
N GLU A 6 -10.63 -18.48 -5.99
CA GLU A 6 -11.52 -18.31 -4.83
C GLU A 6 -11.33 -19.42 -3.81
N HIS A 7 -10.91 -20.60 -4.27
CA HIS A 7 -10.79 -21.80 -3.45
C HIS A 7 -9.42 -21.83 -2.78
N PHE A 8 -9.42 -21.71 -1.46
CA PHE A 8 -8.19 -21.76 -0.65
C PHE A 8 -7.42 -23.07 -0.85
N ASN A 9 -8.13 -24.20 -0.94
CA ASN A 9 -7.51 -25.52 -1.12
C ASN A 9 -6.86 -25.73 -2.51
N LEU A 10 -7.09 -24.82 -3.45
CA LEU A 10 -6.49 -24.88 -4.79
C LEU A 10 -5.41 -23.81 -4.98
N SER A 11 -5.66 -22.61 -4.45
CA SER A 11 -4.85 -21.43 -4.74
C SER A 11 -4.19 -20.81 -3.52
N GLY A 12 -4.52 -21.26 -2.31
CA GLY A 12 -4.00 -20.73 -1.07
C GLY A 12 -2.54 -21.12 -0.82
N PRO A 13 -1.88 -20.46 0.14
CA PRO A 13 -0.50 -20.76 0.56
C PRO A 13 -0.37 -22.06 1.38
N LEU A 14 -0.79 -23.19 0.81
CA LEU A 14 -0.81 -24.49 1.50
C LEU A 14 0.57 -25.01 1.93
N HIS A 15 1.64 -24.51 1.32
CA HIS A 15 3.02 -24.81 1.70
C HIS A 15 3.43 -24.20 3.04
N LEU A 16 2.69 -23.21 3.58
CA LEU A 16 2.98 -22.57 4.86
C LEU A 16 2.25 -23.25 6.03
N THR A 17 2.56 -24.52 6.26
CA THR A 17 1.99 -25.30 7.38
C THR A 17 2.42 -24.78 8.77
N PHE A 18 3.46 -23.94 8.83
CA PHE A 18 3.91 -23.23 10.02
C PHE A 18 4.31 -21.79 9.68
N VAL A 19 3.97 -20.84 10.56
CA VAL A 19 4.29 -19.41 10.38
C VAL A 19 5.45 -19.01 11.29
N ASP A 20 6.61 -18.73 10.68
CA ASP A 20 7.70 -18.01 11.33
C ASP A 20 7.46 -16.51 11.19
N TRP A 21 7.05 -15.86 12.29
CA TRP A 21 6.78 -14.43 12.31
C TRP A 21 8.02 -13.55 12.11
N SER A 22 9.23 -14.08 12.29
CA SER A 22 10.45 -13.35 11.95
C SER A 22 10.73 -13.34 10.44
N ASN A 23 10.21 -14.34 9.72
CA ASN A 23 10.45 -14.53 8.30
C ASN A 23 9.57 -13.59 7.45
N ALA A 24 10.20 -12.68 6.69
CA ALA A 24 9.52 -11.73 5.82
C ALA A 24 8.67 -12.41 4.74
N HIS A 25 9.06 -13.59 4.24
CA HIS A 25 8.27 -14.37 3.30
C HIS A 25 6.95 -14.82 3.92
N HIS A 26 7.00 -15.39 5.12
CA HIS A 26 5.81 -15.89 5.81
C HIS A 26 4.86 -14.74 6.14
N ARG A 27 5.38 -13.63 6.69
CA ARG A 27 4.58 -12.42 6.98
C ARG A 27 3.89 -11.87 5.72
N ARG A 28 4.62 -11.78 4.61
CA ARG A 28 4.05 -11.34 3.32
C ARG A 28 2.92 -12.25 2.87
N SER A 29 3.15 -13.57 2.87
CA SER A 29 2.16 -14.54 2.40
C SER A 29 0.90 -14.56 3.28
N VAL A 30 1.05 -14.47 4.60
CA VAL A 30 -0.08 -14.34 5.53
C VAL A 30 -0.86 -13.06 5.25
N ALA A 31 -0.18 -11.90 5.17
CA ALA A 31 -0.85 -10.62 4.90
C ALA A 31 -1.61 -10.63 3.56
N ALA A 32 -1.03 -11.18 2.51
CA ALA A 32 -1.68 -11.32 1.21
C ALA A 32 -2.88 -12.29 1.27
N SER A 33 -2.78 -13.40 2.01
CA SER A 33 -3.87 -14.35 2.20
C SER A 33 -5.06 -13.73 2.94
N LEU A 34 -4.81 -12.93 3.98
CA LEU A 34 -5.85 -12.19 4.71
C LEU A 34 -6.55 -11.15 3.83
N VAL A 35 -5.81 -10.47 2.94
CA VAL A 35 -6.40 -9.56 1.93
C VAL A 35 -7.26 -10.32 0.93
N GLN A 36 -6.82 -11.50 0.48
CA GLN A 36 -7.65 -12.37 -0.36
C GLN A 36 -8.92 -12.84 0.36
N GLY A 37 -8.86 -13.11 1.67
CA GLY A 37 -10.04 -13.38 2.49
C GLY A 37 -11.10 -12.29 2.39
N VAL A 38 -10.70 -11.01 2.34
CA VAL A 38 -11.63 -9.87 2.15
C VAL A 38 -12.28 -9.89 0.76
N TYR A 39 -11.52 -10.25 -0.28
CA TYR A 39 -12.07 -10.42 -1.63
C TYR A 39 -13.13 -11.52 -1.66
N ILE A 40 -12.87 -12.64 -0.99
CA ILE A 40 -13.81 -13.77 -0.98
C ILE A 40 -15.01 -13.50 -0.07
N LEU A 41 -14.84 -12.77 1.05
CA LEU A 41 -15.96 -12.31 1.88
C LEU A 41 -16.99 -11.52 1.05
N GLU A 42 -16.53 -10.59 0.22
CA GLU A 42 -17.43 -9.82 -0.63
C GLU A 42 -18.04 -10.66 -1.77
N ARG A 43 -17.28 -11.62 -2.34
CA ARG A 43 -17.86 -12.55 -3.33
C ARG A 43 -18.93 -13.45 -2.71
N ASP A 44 -18.67 -13.96 -1.51
CA ASP A 44 -19.62 -14.76 -0.74
C ASP A 44 -20.90 -13.96 -0.49
N ARG A 45 -20.79 -12.67 -0.12
CA ARG A 45 -21.94 -11.76 -0.02
C ARG A 45 -22.69 -11.61 -1.35
N GLN A 46 -21.99 -11.32 -2.45
CA GLN A 46 -22.60 -11.12 -3.78
C GLN A 46 -23.30 -12.37 -4.30
N LEU A 47 -22.74 -13.55 -4.03
CA LEU A 47 -23.26 -14.85 -4.45
C LEU A 47 -24.16 -15.51 -3.41
N LYS A 48 -24.40 -14.85 -2.27
CA LYS A 48 -25.17 -15.37 -1.13
C LYS A 48 -24.66 -16.74 -0.64
N ARG A 49 -23.33 -16.91 -0.62
CA ARG A 49 -22.67 -18.08 -0.04
C ARG A 49 -22.54 -17.86 1.46
N GLU A 50 -23.38 -18.54 2.22
CA GLU A 50 -23.34 -18.56 3.68
C GLU A 50 -22.70 -19.87 4.19
N HIS A 51 -22.42 -19.96 5.48
CA HIS A 51 -21.94 -21.22 6.06
C HIS A 51 -22.95 -22.36 5.81
N PRO A 52 -22.55 -23.57 5.40
CA PRO A 52 -21.16 -24.10 5.32
C PRO A 52 -20.49 -23.96 3.94
N ILE A 53 -21.13 -23.28 2.98
CA ILE A 53 -20.63 -23.16 1.59
C ILE A 53 -19.77 -21.91 1.34
N ALA A 54 -19.62 -21.04 2.35
CA ALA A 54 -18.76 -19.86 2.27
C ALA A 54 -17.29 -20.26 2.00
N LEU A 55 -16.65 -19.59 1.05
CA LEU A 55 -15.27 -19.88 0.65
C LEU A 55 -14.24 -18.99 1.37
N ALA A 56 -14.70 -17.92 2.02
CA ALA A 56 -13.82 -16.97 2.67
C ALA A 56 -13.08 -17.52 3.91
N PRO A 57 -13.72 -18.28 4.83
CA PRO A 57 -13.10 -18.65 6.11
C PRO A 57 -11.71 -19.30 6.07
N PRO A 58 -11.44 -20.25 5.17
CA PRO A 58 -10.11 -20.87 5.07
C PRO A 58 -8.95 -19.90 4.86
N TRP A 59 -9.20 -18.73 4.24
CA TRP A 59 -8.16 -17.71 3.97
C TRP A 59 -7.55 -17.08 5.23
N TRP A 60 -8.23 -17.16 6.38
CA TRP A 60 -7.69 -16.66 7.66
C TRP A 60 -7.56 -17.78 8.70
N GLU A 61 -8.47 -18.77 8.70
CA GLU A 61 -8.47 -19.86 9.68
C GLU A 61 -7.22 -20.74 9.57
N PHE A 62 -6.71 -20.96 8.34
CA PHE A 62 -5.49 -21.73 8.11
C PHE A 62 -4.28 -21.14 8.86
N PHE A 63 -4.27 -19.83 9.06
CA PHE A 63 -3.22 -19.10 9.78
C PHE A 63 -3.58 -18.79 11.22
N HIS A 64 -4.59 -19.47 11.77
CA HIS A 64 -5.08 -19.29 13.13
C HIS A 64 -5.57 -17.87 13.43
N PHE A 65 -6.17 -17.22 12.44
CA PHE A 65 -6.91 -15.98 12.66
C PHE A 65 -8.41 -16.27 12.85
N LYS A 66 -9.10 -15.31 13.46
CA LYS A 66 -10.56 -15.23 13.50
C LYS A 66 -11.00 -13.90 12.91
N LEU A 67 -12.05 -13.91 12.09
CA LEU A 67 -12.73 -12.69 11.67
C LEU A 67 -13.42 -12.03 12.87
N LEU A 68 -12.96 -10.84 13.24
CA LEU A 68 -13.54 -10.04 14.33
C LEU A 68 -14.67 -9.15 13.83
N ARG A 69 -14.42 -8.44 12.72
CA ARG A 69 -15.36 -7.46 12.16
C ARG A 69 -15.15 -7.29 10.66
N GLN A 70 -16.24 -7.21 9.91
CA GLN A 70 -16.22 -6.75 8.52
C GLN A 70 -16.31 -5.22 8.47
N LEU A 71 -15.55 -4.59 7.59
CA LEU A 71 -15.66 -3.17 7.27
C LEU A 71 -16.51 -3.05 6.00
N VAL A 72 -17.71 -2.52 6.19
CA VAL A 72 -18.76 -2.41 5.16
C VAL A 72 -18.94 -0.94 4.84
N ASP A 73 -19.05 -0.62 3.56
CA ASP A 73 -19.28 0.75 3.11
C ASP A 73 -20.74 1.15 3.32
N ASP A 74 -20.98 2.37 3.81
CA ASP A 74 -22.32 2.88 4.04
C ASP A 74 -23.07 3.20 2.73
N ALA A 75 -22.32 3.48 1.65
CA ALA A 75 -22.90 3.91 0.37
C ALA A 75 -23.44 2.75 -0.47
N ASP A 76 -22.68 1.65 -0.61
CA ASP A 76 -23.04 0.51 -1.46
C ASP A 76 -23.14 -0.83 -0.71
N HIS A 77 -22.96 -0.81 0.61
CA HIS A 77 -22.97 -1.99 1.47
C HIS A 77 -22.00 -3.10 1.06
N CYS A 78 -20.97 -2.75 0.28
CA CYS A 78 -19.90 -3.68 -0.05
C CYS A 78 -18.95 -3.83 1.14
N THR A 79 -18.55 -5.07 1.41
CA THR A 79 -17.43 -5.33 2.30
C THR A 79 -16.16 -4.90 1.58
N PHE A 80 -15.42 -3.94 2.13
CA PHE A 80 -14.17 -3.43 1.54
C PHE A 80 -12.94 -3.73 2.41
N GLY A 81 -13.15 -4.11 3.67
CA GLY A 81 -12.09 -4.52 4.58
C GLY A 81 -12.57 -5.48 5.65
N ALA A 82 -11.64 -5.99 6.44
CA ALA A 82 -11.90 -6.85 7.59
C ALA A 82 -10.84 -6.65 8.67
N ILE A 83 -11.24 -6.85 9.93
CA ILE A 83 -10.37 -6.93 11.08
C ILE A 83 -10.28 -8.40 11.48
N TYR A 84 -9.07 -8.94 11.47
CA TYR A 84 -8.76 -10.29 11.92
C TYR A 84 -8.01 -10.25 13.24
N GLU A 85 -8.33 -11.17 14.14
CA GLU A 85 -7.63 -11.39 15.41
C GLU A 85 -6.81 -12.66 15.34
N TYR A 86 -5.52 -12.59 15.70
CA TYR A 86 -4.67 -13.77 15.78
C TYR A 86 -4.98 -14.59 17.04
N ARG A 87 -5.17 -15.90 16.87
CA ARG A 87 -5.54 -16.87 17.92
C ARG A 87 -4.54 -18.04 17.89
N PRO A 88 -3.33 -17.88 18.46
CA PRO A 88 -2.28 -18.89 18.33
C PRO A 88 -2.71 -20.24 18.93
N PRO A 89 -2.32 -21.37 18.30
CA PRO A 89 -2.77 -22.71 18.69
C PRO A 89 -2.24 -23.18 20.04
N THR A 90 -1.14 -22.59 20.56
CA THR A 90 -0.67 -22.83 21.94
C THR A 90 -0.23 -21.52 22.60
N PRO A 91 -0.71 -21.19 23.81
CA PRO A 91 -0.33 -19.96 24.52
C PRO A 91 1.04 -20.02 25.22
N HIS A 92 1.72 -21.18 25.24
CA HIS A 92 2.90 -21.43 26.09
C HIS A 92 4.04 -22.14 25.34
N GLY A 93 4.63 -21.47 24.35
CA GLY A 93 5.90 -21.89 23.78
C GLY A 93 6.74 -20.65 23.47
N HIS A 94 8.05 -20.72 23.70
CA HIS A 94 9.05 -19.69 23.40
C HIS A 94 9.18 -19.39 21.88
N GLN A 95 8.07 -19.27 21.16
CA GLN A 95 8.04 -18.62 19.85
C GLN A 95 8.09 -17.12 20.10
N SER A 96 8.90 -16.41 19.31
CA SER A 96 9.05 -14.96 19.42
C SER A 96 7.71 -14.27 19.08
N LEU A 97 6.83 -14.17 20.08
CA LEU A 97 5.56 -13.44 20.04
C LEU A 97 5.78 -11.96 19.68
N ASP A 98 6.99 -11.45 19.91
CA ASP A 98 7.41 -10.08 19.63
C ASP A 98 7.24 -9.65 18.16
N ALA A 99 7.18 -10.60 17.22
CA ALA A 99 7.02 -10.29 15.78
C ALA A 99 5.63 -10.58 15.21
N SER A 100 4.73 -11.21 15.98
CA SER A 100 3.39 -11.57 15.52
C SER A 100 2.39 -10.42 15.70
N PRO A 101 1.45 -10.18 14.77
CA PRO A 101 0.39 -9.23 14.99
C PRO A 101 -0.64 -9.82 15.95
N ARG A 102 -1.24 -8.98 16.80
CA ARG A 102 -2.48 -9.35 17.50
C ARG A 102 -3.68 -9.16 16.58
N TYR A 103 -3.68 -8.09 15.78
CA TYR A 103 -4.73 -7.80 14.82
C TYR A 103 -4.17 -7.44 13.45
N VAL A 104 -4.89 -7.81 12.40
CA VAL A 104 -4.62 -7.37 11.02
C VAL A 104 -5.88 -6.71 10.48
N ILE A 105 -5.74 -5.46 10.03
CA ILE A 105 -6.78 -4.74 9.30
C ILE A 105 -6.43 -4.85 7.82
N ALA A 106 -7.20 -5.65 7.10
CA ALA A 106 -6.97 -5.96 5.69
C ALA A 106 -8.00 -5.26 4.80
N PHE A 107 -7.54 -4.70 3.68
CA PHE A 107 -8.38 -4.00 2.72
C PHE A 107 -8.25 -4.62 1.32
N ARG A 108 -9.38 -4.97 0.70
CA ARG A 108 -9.36 -5.43 -0.69
C ARG A 108 -9.29 -4.24 -1.65
N GLY A 109 -8.81 -4.51 -2.85
CA GLY A 109 -9.06 -3.65 -3.99
C GLY A 109 -10.37 -3.99 -4.67
N THR A 110 -10.47 -3.63 -5.94
CA THR A 110 -11.73 -3.69 -6.70
C THR A 110 -12.05 -5.10 -7.18
N LEU A 111 -13.33 -5.47 -7.07
CA LEU A 111 -13.83 -6.74 -7.58
C LEU A 111 -14.13 -6.61 -9.07
N THR A 112 -13.08 -6.73 -9.84
CA THR A 112 -13.13 -6.66 -11.29
C THR A 112 -13.61 -7.98 -11.90
N LYS A 113 -14.51 -7.89 -12.89
CA LYS A 113 -14.72 -8.99 -13.85
C LYS A 113 -13.53 -9.02 -14.82
N ALA A 114 -13.21 -10.19 -15.36
CA ALA A 114 -12.04 -10.34 -16.24
C ALA A 114 -12.09 -9.37 -17.45
N GLU A 115 -13.28 -9.11 -17.99
CA GLU A 115 -13.49 -8.26 -19.15
C GLU A 115 -13.46 -6.75 -18.83
N SER A 116 -13.78 -6.35 -17.59
CA SER A 116 -13.82 -4.94 -17.16
C SER A 116 -12.61 -4.49 -16.35
N PHE A 117 -11.67 -5.41 -16.08
CA PHE A 117 -10.55 -5.21 -15.16
C PHE A 117 -9.82 -3.88 -15.32
N ALA A 118 -9.31 -3.58 -16.52
CA ALA A 118 -8.53 -2.37 -16.75
C ALA A 118 -9.35 -1.08 -16.58
N ARG A 119 -10.63 -1.12 -16.97
CA ARG A 119 -11.55 0.03 -16.87
C ARG A 119 -11.90 0.33 -15.41
N ASP A 120 -12.22 -0.70 -14.64
CA ASP A 120 -12.58 -0.56 -13.23
C ASP A 120 -11.39 0.01 -12.44
N VAL A 121 -10.17 -0.51 -12.68
CA VAL A 121 -8.93 0.04 -12.14
C VAL A 121 -8.76 1.52 -12.51
N GLU A 122 -8.97 1.89 -13.78
CA GLU A 122 -8.81 3.28 -14.24
C GLU A 122 -9.78 4.23 -13.51
N LEU A 123 -11.03 3.80 -13.31
CA LEU A 123 -12.01 4.54 -12.53
C LEU A 123 -11.58 4.70 -11.07
N ASP A 124 -11.02 3.66 -10.45
CA ASP A 124 -10.52 3.73 -9.08
C ASP A 124 -9.32 4.67 -8.93
N LEU A 125 -8.41 4.70 -9.92
CA LEU A 125 -7.31 5.67 -9.96
C LEU A 125 -7.83 7.11 -9.97
N HIS A 126 -8.97 7.35 -10.62
CA HIS A 126 -9.63 8.65 -10.61
C HIS A 126 -10.12 9.02 -9.20
N ILE A 127 -10.75 8.08 -8.47
CA ILE A 127 -11.17 8.27 -7.07
C ILE A 127 -9.96 8.59 -6.18
N ILE A 128 -8.86 7.84 -6.35
CA ILE A 128 -7.64 8.05 -5.57
C ILE A 128 -7.07 9.45 -5.81
N ARG A 129 -7.07 9.91 -7.06
CA ARG A 129 -6.56 11.23 -7.42
C ARG A 129 -7.42 12.37 -6.88
N ASN A 130 -8.74 12.19 -6.84
CA ASN A 130 -9.69 13.27 -6.59
C ASN A 130 -10.17 13.40 -5.16
N GLY A 131 -10.00 12.38 -4.29
CA GLY A 131 -10.46 12.52 -2.91
C GLY A 131 -10.66 11.22 -2.14
N LEU A 132 -9.74 10.24 -2.22
CA LEU A 132 -9.88 9.00 -1.41
C LEU A 132 -10.11 9.30 0.08
N HIS A 133 -9.47 10.35 0.59
CA HIS A 133 -9.58 10.82 1.97
C HIS A 133 -10.97 11.37 2.34
N GLU A 134 -11.81 11.69 1.35
CA GLU A 134 -13.17 12.19 1.53
C GLU A 134 -14.22 11.07 1.42
N THR A 135 -13.79 9.83 1.16
CA THR A 135 -14.72 8.70 1.00
C THR A 135 -15.18 8.13 2.35
N SER A 136 -16.43 7.66 2.42
CA SER A 136 -16.98 6.92 3.56
C SER A 136 -16.11 5.73 3.95
N ARG A 137 -15.62 4.98 2.97
CA ARG A 137 -14.70 3.84 3.18
C ARG A 137 -13.45 4.24 3.93
N PHE A 138 -12.85 5.38 3.56
CA PHE A 138 -11.64 5.84 4.24
C PHE A 138 -11.93 6.27 5.67
N GLU A 139 -13.03 6.99 5.91
CA GLU A 139 -13.44 7.40 7.27
C GLU A 139 -13.63 6.18 8.18
N ILE A 140 -14.35 5.16 7.70
CA ILE A 140 -14.55 3.89 8.42
C ILE A 140 -13.20 3.20 8.66
N ALA A 141 -12.32 3.16 7.64
CA ALA A 141 -11.00 2.55 7.74
C ALA A 141 -10.13 3.23 8.80
N ILE A 142 -9.96 4.56 8.74
CA ILE A 142 -9.09 5.27 9.68
C ILE A 142 -9.63 5.20 11.10
N GLN A 143 -10.95 5.21 11.29
CA GLN A 143 -11.54 5.04 12.62
C GLN A 143 -11.30 3.64 13.17
N ALA A 144 -11.40 2.60 12.33
CA ALA A 144 -11.04 1.24 12.72
C ALA A 144 -9.56 1.13 13.14
N VAL A 145 -8.65 1.73 12.37
CA VAL A 145 -7.21 1.76 12.69
C VAL A 145 -6.96 2.47 14.01
N ARG A 146 -7.49 3.68 14.20
CA ARG A 146 -7.35 4.45 15.44
C ARG A 146 -7.85 3.68 16.66
N ASN A 147 -9.04 3.08 16.56
CA ASN A 147 -9.63 2.30 17.66
C ASN A 147 -8.77 1.09 18.02
N MET A 148 -8.32 0.33 17.03
CA MET A 148 -7.50 -0.86 17.28
C MET A 148 -6.15 -0.49 17.88
N VAL A 149 -5.46 0.51 17.33
CA VAL A 149 -4.16 0.96 17.84
C VAL A 149 -4.30 1.53 19.25
N ALA A 150 -5.33 2.34 19.53
CA ALA A 150 -5.59 2.83 20.88
C ALA A 150 -5.84 1.69 21.89
N SER A 151 -6.42 0.58 21.44
CA SER A 151 -6.75 -0.56 22.30
C SER A 151 -5.57 -1.47 22.64
N VAL A 152 -4.59 -1.64 21.72
CA VAL A 152 -3.51 -2.62 21.89
C VAL A 152 -2.10 -2.13 21.55
N GLY A 153 -1.92 -0.87 21.19
CA GLY A 153 -0.64 -0.34 20.70
C GLY A 153 -0.42 -0.60 19.21
N ASP A 154 0.45 0.20 18.60
CA ASP A 154 0.72 0.20 17.16
C ASP A 154 1.53 -1.00 16.68
N SER A 155 2.47 -1.49 17.49
CA SER A 155 3.25 -2.70 17.18
C SER A 155 2.41 -3.98 17.07
N ASN A 156 1.21 -3.99 17.66
CA ASN A 156 0.31 -5.14 17.69
C ASN A 156 -0.73 -5.15 16.56
N VAL A 157 -0.74 -4.12 15.70
CA VAL A 157 -1.71 -3.98 14.59
C VAL A 157 -0.96 -3.91 13.27
N TRP A 158 -1.37 -4.71 12.29
CA TRP A 158 -0.90 -4.58 10.91
C TRP A 158 -1.97 -3.98 10.02
N LEU A 159 -1.54 -3.15 9.08
CA LEU A 159 -2.33 -2.77 7.92
C LEU A 159 -1.92 -3.65 6.74
N ALA A 160 -2.88 -4.19 6.02
CA ALA A 160 -2.62 -4.91 4.77
C ALA A 160 -3.60 -4.44 3.70
N GLY A 161 -3.13 -4.29 2.47
CA GLY A 161 -4.02 -3.89 1.40
C GLY A 161 -3.50 -4.26 0.03
N HIS A 162 -4.42 -4.44 -0.92
CA HIS A 162 -4.10 -4.71 -2.31
C HIS A 162 -4.75 -3.66 -3.24
N SER A 163 -4.02 -3.16 -4.24
CA SER A 163 -4.55 -2.22 -5.24
C SER A 163 -5.17 -0.99 -4.56
N LEU A 164 -6.44 -0.67 -4.81
CA LEU A 164 -7.19 0.37 -4.07
C LEU A 164 -7.16 0.16 -2.55
N GLY A 165 -7.20 -1.09 -2.07
CA GLY A 165 -7.05 -1.41 -0.65
C GLY A 165 -5.67 -1.07 -0.10
N ALA A 166 -4.61 -1.20 -0.90
CA ALA A 166 -3.26 -0.78 -0.53
C ALA A 166 -3.17 0.76 -0.46
N ALA A 167 -3.85 1.48 -1.36
CA ALA A 167 -3.98 2.93 -1.29
C ALA A 167 -4.70 3.38 0.01
N MET A 168 -5.78 2.70 0.41
CA MET A 168 -6.45 2.98 1.70
C MET A 168 -5.53 2.70 2.90
N ALA A 169 -4.84 1.55 2.91
CA ALA A 169 -3.87 1.21 3.95
C ALA A 169 -2.70 2.22 4.02
N MET A 170 -2.20 2.65 2.86
CA MET A 170 -1.16 3.67 2.74
C MET A 170 -1.64 4.99 3.36
N LEU A 171 -2.84 5.45 2.99
CA LEU A 171 -3.37 6.70 3.50
C LEU A 171 -3.55 6.65 5.01
N ALA A 172 -4.13 5.56 5.53
CA ALA A 172 -4.34 5.38 6.96
C ALA A 172 -3.00 5.34 7.72
N GLY A 173 -2.02 4.59 7.20
CA GLY A 173 -0.68 4.53 7.76
C GLY A 173 0.03 5.88 7.78
N LYS A 174 -0.05 6.66 6.69
CA LYS A 174 0.46 8.05 6.64
C LYS A 174 -0.22 8.93 7.69
N THR A 175 -1.54 8.86 7.82
CA THR A 175 -2.30 9.63 8.82
C THR A 175 -1.84 9.30 10.25
N MET A 176 -1.61 8.02 10.56
CA MET A 176 -1.10 7.61 11.88
C MET A 176 0.36 8.06 12.09
N ALA A 177 1.22 7.90 11.09
CA ALA A 177 2.63 8.24 11.16
C ALA A 177 2.89 9.74 11.35
N LYS A 178 2.07 10.61 10.73
CA LYS A 178 2.12 12.06 10.96
C LYS A 178 1.86 12.45 12.41
N ASN A 179 1.14 11.61 13.15
CA ASN A 179 0.87 11.79 14.58
C ASN A 179 1.86 10.98 15.47
N GLY A 180 2.98 10.52 14.91
CA GLY A 180 4.03 9.81 15.64
C GLY A 180 3.73 8.33 15.92
N THR A 181 2.73 7.74 15.25
CA THR A 181 2.34 6.33 15.45
C THR A 181 2.68 5.50 14.21
N PHE A 182 3.55 4.50 14.33
CA PHE A 182 4.19 3.85 13.17
C PHE A 182 3.67 2.43 12.96
N VAL A 183 2.44 2.32 12.47
CA VAL A 183 1.77 1.03 12.26
C VAL A 183 2.44 0.26 11.11
N PRO A 184 2.89 -1.01 11.32
CA PRO A 184 3.38 -1.86 10.24
C PRO A 184 2.35 -2.00 9.12
N ALA A 185 2.81 -1.88 7.86
CA ALA A 185 1.93 -1.94 6.70
C ALA A 185 2.48 -2.82 5.57
N PHE A 186 1.59 -3.57 4.93
CA PHE A 186 1.86 -4.48 3.81
C PHE A 186 1.04 -4.04 2.60
N LEU A 187 1.70 -3.40 1.64
CA LEU A 187 1.05 -2.67 0.55
C LEU A 187 1.32 -3.40 -0.77
N PHE A 188 0.36 -4.18 -1.23
CA PHE A 188 0.47 -4.99 -2.44
C PHE A 188 -0.05 -4.25 -3.66
N ASN A 189 0.82 -4.03 -4.65
CA ASN A 189 0.46 -3.40 -5.93
C ASN A 189 -0.30 -2.07 -5.74
N SER A 190 0.14 -1.27 -4.75
CA SER A 190 -0.44 0.04 -4.50
C SER A 190 -0.28 0.91 -5.75
N PRO A 191 -1.28 1.73 -6.10
CA PRO A 191 -1.17 2.64 -7.22
C PRO A 191 -0.12 3.73 -6.97
N PHE A 192 0.64 4.04 -8.03
CA PHE A 192 1.56 5.15 -8.09
C PHE A 192 1.08 6.14 -9.15
N LEU A 193 0.60 7.30 -8.71
CA LEU A 193 -0.08 8.27 -9.58
C LEU A 193 0.93 9.23 -10.23
N SER A 194 1.71 8.74 -11.19
CA SER A 194 2.63 9.57 -11.99
C SER A 194 2.64 9.18 -13.46
N ALA A 195 3.37 9.96 -14.27
CA ALA A 195 3.70 9.54 -15.63
C ALA A 195 4.41 8.17 -15.60
N PRO A 196 4.08 7.24 -16.51
CA PRO A 196 4.57 5.86 -16.48
C PRO A 196 5.99 5.75 -17.09
N ILE A 197 6.98 6.34 -16.43
CA ILE A 197 8.38 6.40 -16.87
C ILE A 197 9.02 5.00 -16.90
N GLU A 198 8.68 4.09 -16.00
CA GLU A 198 9.20 2.72 -15.97
C GLU A 198 8.88 1.91 -17.22
N ARG A 199 7.83 2.26 -17.96
CA ARG A 199 7.48 1.60 -19.24
C ARG A 199 8.50 1.87 -20.36
N ILE A 200 9.33 2.90 -20.21
CA ILE A 200 10.37 3.22 -21.19
C ILE A 200 11.48 2.16 -21.10
N LYS A 201 11.78 1.48 -22.20
CA LYS A 201 12.78 0.39 -22.23
C LYS A 201 14.21 0.89 -22.02
N ASP A 202 14.54 2.05 -22.58
CA ASP A 202 15.88 2.62 -22.49
C ASP A 202 16.15 3.21 -21.10
N LYS A 203 17.09 2.58 -20.37
CA LYS A 203 17.47 2.99 -19.02
C LYS A 203 18.09 4.39 -18.95
N ARG A 204 18.82 4.82 -19.99
CA ARG A 204 19.44 6.16 -20.04
C ARG A 204 18.36 7.22 -20.23
N VAL A 205 17.41 6.97 -21.12
CA VAL A 205 16.26 7.87 -21.34
C VAL A 205 15.41 7.96 -20.08
N LYS A 206 15.08 6.83 -19.45
CA LYS A 206 14.37 6.81 -18.15
C LYS A 206 15.03 7.70 -17.11
N HIS A 207 16.32 7.51 -16.94
CA HIS A 207 17.08 8.24 -15.93
C HIS A 207 17.20 9.73 -16.25
N GLY A 208 17.43 10.09 -17.52
CA GLY A 208 17.48 11.48 -17.96
C GLY A 208 16.16 12.21 -17.73
N ILE A 209 15.03 11.57 -18.04
CA ILE A 209 13.69 12.13 -17.79
C ILE A 209 13.46 12.38 -16.30
N ARG A 210 13.85 11.44 -15.42
CA ARG A 210 13.68 11.62 -13.98
C ARG A 210 14.54 12.75 -13.42
N ILE A 211 15.82 12.82 -13.77
CA ILE A 211 16.69 13.93 -13.34
C ILE A 211 16.10 15.26 -13.80
N ALA A 212 15.77 15.38 -15.09
CA ALA A 212 15.22 16.61 -15.63
C ALA A 212 13.92 17.02 -14.92
N SER A 213 13.03 16.05 -14.67
CA SER A 213 11.79 16.28 -13.94
C SER A 213 12.07 16.79 -12.52
N SER A 214 12.98 16.16 -11.77
CA SER A 214 13.33 16.59 -10.42
C SER A 214 13.94 17.99 -10.37
N VAL A 215 14.81 18.33 -11.32
CA VAL A 215 15.40 19.68 -11.39
C VAL A 215 14.34 20.74 -11.66
N ILE A 216 13.44 20.51 -12.63
CA ILE A 216 12.32 21.41 -12.94
C ILE A 216 11.43 21.59 -11.70
N THR A 217 11.10 20.48 -11.06
CA THR A 217 10.25 20.43 -9.87
C THR A 217 10.84 21.23 -8.71
N ALA A 218 12.12 21.00 -8.41
CA ALA A 218 12.86 21.71 -7.36
C ALA A 218 12.93 23.22 -7.65
N GLY A 219 13.15 23.60 -8.91
CA GLY A 219 13.14 25.00 -9.34
C GLY A 219 11.78 25.68 -9.12
N LEU A 220 10.69 25.01 -9.50
CA LEU A 220 9.32 25.51 -9.26
C LEU A 220 8.97 25.60 -7.78
N ALA A 221 9.37 24.61 -6.98
CA ALA A 221 9.16 24.61 -5.53
C ALA A 221 9.92 25.76 -4.85
N PHE A 222 11.17 26.02 -5.27
CA PHE A 222 11.98 27.12 -4.76
C PHE A 222 11.37 28.49 -5.11
N ALA A 223 10.93 28.67 -6.36
CA ALA A 223 10.25 29.90 -6.79
C ALA A 223 8.94 30.14 -6.03
N SER A 224 8.14 29.09 -5.82
CA SER A 224 6.87 29.17 -5.09
C SER A 224 7.06 29.53 -3.61
N LYS A 225 8.05 28.94 -2.93
CA LYS A 225 8.40 29.30 -1.54
C LYS A 225 8.85 30.77 -1.41
N ARG A 226 9.54 31.31 -2.42
CA ARG A 226 9.97 32.72 -2.44
C ARG A 226 8.78 33.68 -2.59
N ASN A 227 7.77 33.31 -3.36
CA ASN A 227 6.55 34.12 -3.50
C ASN A 227 5.69 34.09 -2.22
N TYR A 228 5.61 32.94 -1.53
CA TYR A 228 4.91 32.80 -0.25
C TYR A 228 5.57 33.61 0.88
N ASN A 229 6.90 33.56 1.00
CA ASN A 229 7.64 34.32 2.01
C ASN A 229 7.52 35.85 1.85
N ASN A 230 7.16 36.35 0.66
CA ASN A 230 6.90 37.77 0.45
C ASN A 230 5.49 38.22 0.87
N GLN A 231 4.57 37.28 1.16
CA GLN A 231 3.17 37.59 1.47
C GLN A 231 2.76 37.31 2.92
N GLN A 232 3.61 36.68 3.76
CA GLN A 232 3.24 36.34 5.14
C GLN A 232 4.44 36.41 6.10
N ALA A 233 4.58 37.55 6.77
CA ALA A 233 5.56 37.76 7.85
C ALA A 233 5.01 37.44 9.26
N ASP A 234 3.77 36.95 9.38
CA ASP A 234 3.12 36.67 10.68
C ASP A 234 2.50 35.28 10.73
N SER A 235 3.25 34.32 11.28
CA SER A 235 2.84 33.18 12.13
C SER A 235 3.90 32.07 12.07
N ARG A 236 4.80 32.06 13.06
CA ARG A 236 5.77 30.97 13.26
C ARG A 236 5.06 29.75 13.89
N SER A 237 4.28 29.01 13.12
CA SER A 237 4.22 27.56 13.33
C SER A 237 5.35 26.97 12.51
N VAL A 238 6.33 26.33 13.16
CA VAL A 238 7.33 25.52 12.46
C VAL A 238 6.55 24.43 11.73
N ALA A 239 6.29 24.61 10.44
CA ALA A 239 5.67 23.60 9.61
C ALA A 239 6.68 22.45 9.52
N THR A 240 6.53 21.46 10.39
CA THR A 240 7.33 20.24 10.38
C THR A 240 7.22 19.62 8.99
N ASP A 241 8.35 19.41 8.34
CA ASP A 241 8.41 18.79 7.01
C ASP A 241 7.59 17.48 7.01
N PRO A 242 6.52 17.34 6.21
CA PRO A 242 5.71 16.14 6.15
C PRO A 242 6.53 14.88 5.84
N PHE A 243 7.61 15.00 5.07
CA PHE A 243 8.53 13.89 4.79
C PHE A 243 9.37 13.50 6.03
N ALA A 244 9.83 14.49 6.80
CA ALA A 244 10.52 14.25 8.06
C ALA A 244 9.61 13.54 9.08
N ALA A 245 8.35 13.97 9.21
CA ALA A 245 7.36 13.32 10.08
C ALA A 245 7.09 11.86 9.68
N LEU A 246 7.11 11.56 8.38
CA LEU A 246 6.90 10.23 7.84
C LEU A 246 8.17 9.36 7.79
N SER A 247 9.37 9.93 7.99
CA SER A 247 10.66 9.27 7.73
C SER A 247 10.87 7.97 8.52
N SER A 248 10.33 7.93 9.74
CA SER A 248 10.41 6.78 10.65
C SER A 248 9.40 5.68 10.33
N TRP A 249 8.38 5.98 9.51
CA TRP A 249 7.44 4.98 9.03
C TRP A 249 8.01 4.22 7.83
N VAL A 250 8.20 2.91 7.96
CA VAL A 250 8.81 2.06 6.94
C VAL A 250 7.85 0.94 6.53
N PRO A 251 6.85 1.22 5.67
CA PRO A 251 5.95 0.18 5.17
C PRO A 251 6.66 -0.80 4.24
N CYS A 252 6.14 -2.02 4.17
CA CYS A 252 6.51 -3.02 3.16
C CYS A 252 5.69 -2.77 1.89
N VAL A 253 6.35 -2.38 0.79
CA VAL A 253 5.74 -2.11 -0.51
C VAL A 253 6.12 -3.24 -1.47
N PHE A 254 5.11 -3.95 -1.97
CA PHE A 254 5.28 -5.10 -2.87
C PHE A 254 4.81 -4.72 -4.27
N VAL A 255 5.68 -4.83 -5.26
CA VAL A 255 5.42 -4.38 -6.63
C VAL A 255 5.86 -5.38 -7.68
N ASN A 256 5.16 -5.41 -8.80
CA ASN A 256 5.52 -6.19 -9.97
C ASN A 256 5.88 -5.25 -11.14
N PRO A 257 7.06 -5.35 -11.77
CA PRO A 257 7.41 -4.53 -12.93
C PRO A 257 6.46 -4.70 -14.13
N GLY A 258 5.80 -5.86 -14.25
CA GLY A 258 4.75 -6.13 -15.23
C GLY A 258 3.41 -5.44 -14.92
N ASP A 259 3.28 -4.83 -13.75
CA ASP A 259 2.11 -4.07 -13.33
C ASP A 259 2.35 -2.56 -13.50
N PRO A 260 1.79 -1.92 -14.54
CA PRO A 260 1.93 -0.49 -14.78
C PRO A 260 1.28 0.41 -13.72
N ILE A 261 0.44 -0.14 -12.83
CA ILE A 261 -0.19 0.64 -11.74
C ILE A 261 0.83 0.93 -10.63
N CYS A 262 1.72 -0.01 -10.34
CA CYS A 262 2.63 0.08 -9.20
C CYS A 262 4.13 0.12 -9.56
N SER A 263 4.51 -0.21 -10.80
CA SER A 263 5.92 -0.35 -11.18
C SER A 263 6.75 0.93 -10.98
N GLU A 264 6.14 2.11 -11.03
CA GLU A 264 6.83 3.38 -10.78
C GLU A 264 7.47 3.48 -9.38
N TYR A 265 7.02 2.72 -8.37
CA TYR A 265 7.70 2.68 -7.06
C TYR A 265 9.16 2.23 -7.19
N VAL A 266 9.47 1.29 -8.11
CA VAL A 266 10.85 0.84 -8.37
C VAL A 266 11.69 2.03 -8.79
N GLY A 267 11.19 2.74 -9.80
CA GLY A 267 11.86 3.90 -10.35
C GLY A 267 11.97 5.08 -9.40
N TYR A 268 10.92 5.31 -8.60
CA TYR A 268 10.88 6.35 -7.58
C TYR A 268 11.99 6.17 -6.53
N PHE A 269 12.10 4.97 -5.95
CA PHE A 269 13.09 4.71 -4.92
C PHE A 269 14.52 4.60 -5.48
N GLU A 270 14.71 3.95 -6.63
CA GLU A 270 16.01 3.87 -7.29
C GLU A 270 16.54 5.24 -7.71
N HIS A 271 15.66 6.10 -8.24
CA HIS A 271 16.02 7.46 -8.63
C HIS A 271 16.50 8.27 -7.43
N ARG A 272 15.78 8.20 -6.30
CA ARG A 272 16.19 8.87 -5.06
C ARG A 272 17.57 8.44 -4.58
N LYS A 273 17.80 7.13 -4.50
CA LYS A 273 19.11 6.58 -4.13
C LYS A 273 20.21 7.08 -5.06
N LYS A 274 19.94 7.09 -6.37
CA LYS A 274 20.92 7.54 -7.36
C LYS A 274 21.21 9.04 -7.30
N MET A 275 20.19 9.87 -7.01
CA MET A 275 20.37 11.31 -6.82
C MET A 275 21.28 11.61 -5.61
N ASP A 276 21.14 10.82 -4.53
CA ASP A 276 22.05 10.87 -3.38
C ASP A 276 23.47 10.45 -3.77
N GLU A 277 23.63 9.34 -4.51
CA GLU A 277 24.94 8.82 -4.95
C GLU A 277 25.72 9.80 -5.85
N ILE A 278 25.03 10.57 -6.70
CA ILE A 278 25.66 11.56 -7.60
C ILE A 278 25.77 12.96 -6.98
N GLY A 279 25.47 13.11 -5.69
CA GLY A 279 25.67 14.35 -4.94
C GLY A 279 24.60 15.43 -5.14
N ILE A 280 23.46 15.11 -5.77
CA ILE A 280 22.33 16.05 -5.96
C ILE A 280 21.08 15.65 -5.17
N GLY A 281 21.26 14.87 -4.10
CA GLY A 281 20.20 14.42 -3.20
C GLY A 281 19.33 15.53 -2.62
N ALA A 282 19.92 16.71 -2.35
CA ALA A 282 19.16 17.87 -1.87
C ALA A 282 18.10 18.37 -2.87
N ILE A 283 18.41 18.33 -4.18
CA ILE A 283 17.46 18.68 -5.24
C ILE A 283 16.32 17.67 -5.25
N GLU A 284 16.66 16.39 -5.14
CA GLU A 284 15.67 15.32 -5.13
C GLU A 284 14.77 15.35 -3.89
N LYS A 285 15.32 15.64 -2.70
CA LYS A 285 14.52 15.83 -1.48
C LYS A 285 13.49 16.94 -1.65
N LEU A 286 13.91 18.08 -2.23
CA LEU A 286 13.01 19.19 -2.51
C LEU A 286 11.94 18.83 -3.56
N ALA A 287 12.33 18.09 -4.62
CA ALA A 287 11.42 17.66 -5.68
C ALA A 287 10.42 16.59 -5.21
N THR A 288 10.87 15.59 -4.47
CA THR A 288 10.05 14.51 -3.94
C THR A 288 8.99 15.02 -2.94
N GLN A 289 9.30 16.06 -2.17
CA GLN A 289 8.32 16.74 -1.31
C GLN A 289 7.23 17.49 -2.08
N ASN A 290 7.49 17.84 -3.35
CA ASN A 290 6.64 18.73 -4.13
C ASN A 290 6.44 18.14 -5.52
N SER A 291 5.47 17.25 -5.76
CA SER A 291 5.30 16.74 -7.14
C SER A 291 4.90 17.85 -8.12
N LEU A 292 5.30 17.77 -9.39
CA LEU A 292 4.86 18.72 -10.44
C LEU A 292 3.32 18.83 -10.51
N GLY A 293 2.64 17.69 -10.38
CA GLY A 293 1.19 17.62 -10.31
C GLY A 293 0.63 18.31 -9.07
N GLY A 294 1.26 18.11 -7.91
CA GLY A 294 0.87 18.77 -6.66
C GLY A 294 1.08 20.28 -6.69
N LEU A 295 2.20 20.76 -7.25
CA LEU A 295 2.48 22.19 -7.41
C LEU A 295 1.47 22.86 -8.36
N LEU A 296 1.13 22.19 -9.48
CA LEU A 296 0.14 22.70 -10.43
C LEU A 296 -1.27 22.73 -9.82
N MET A 297 -1.63 21.70 -9.06
CA MET A 297 -2.93 21.63 -8.38
C MET A 297 -3.04 22.67 -7.25
N SER A 298 -1.98 22.88 -6.48
CA SER A 298 -1.92 23.92 -5.45
C SER A 298 -2.03 25.33 -6.06
N ALA A 299 -1.38 25.57 -7.20
CA ALA A 299 -1.53 26.83 -7.96
C ALA A 299 -2.97 27.04 -8.50
N MET A 300 -3.74 25.96 -8.67
CA MET A 300 -5.17 25.99 -9.03
C MET A 300 -6.10 25.98 -7.81
N GLY A 301 -5.58 26.09 -6.59
CA GLY A 301 -6.34 26.11 -5.34
C GLY A 301 -6.91 24.75 -4.92
N ARG A 302 -6.36 23.65 -5.44
CA ARG A 302 -6.76 22.28 -5.10
C ARG A 302 -5.59 21.56 -4.41
N ASP A 303 -5.57 21.56 -3.09
CA ASP A 303 -4.56 20.80 -2.35
C ASP A 303 -5.00 19.33 -2.25
N SER A 304 -4.31 18.44 -2.97
CA SER A 304 -4.45 16.98 -2.82
C SER A 304 -3.07 16.42 -2.51
N GLU A 305 -2.89 15.90 -1.30
CA GLU A 305 -1.64 15.28 -0.89
C GLU A 305 -1.36 14.05 -1.75
N ALA A 306 -0.15 13.95 -2.31
CA ALA A 306 0.24 12.81 -3.11
C ALA A 306 0.30 11.52 -2.26
N LEU A 307 -0.71 10.68 -2.40
CA LEU A 307 -0.87 9.44 -1.62
C LEU A 307 0.33 8.49 -1.73
N HIS A 308 0.86 8.35 -2.94
CA HIS A 308 1.91 7.40 -3.29
C HIS A 308 3.33 7.83 -2.86
N LEU A 309 3.50 9.08 -2.43
CA LEU A 309 4.80 9.60 -2.02
C LEU A 309 5.05 9.29 -0.54
N ILE A 310 6.06 8.46 -0.29
CA ILE A 310 6.55 8.08 1.04
C ILE A 310 8.07 8.16 1.14
N PRO A 311 8.62 8.65 2.27
CA PRO A 311 10.06 8.85 2.46
C PRO A 311 10.85 7.54 2.53
N SER A 312 10.31 6.53 3.20
CA SER A 312 11.00 5.29 3.54
C SER A 312 10.11 4.08 3.22
N ALA A 313 10.71 2.96 2.83
CA ALA A 313 10.00 1.69 2.63
C ALA A 313 10.96 0.50 2.58
N VAL A 314 10.44 -0.68 2.89
CA VAL A 314 11.00 -1.96 2.40
C VAL A 314 10.32 -2.24 1.06
N LEU A 315 11.05 -2.06 -0.05
CA LEU A 315 10.53 -2.35 -1.38
C LEU A 315 10.88 -3.78 -1.77
N ALA A 316 9.88 -4.59 -2.07
CA ALA A 316 10.03 -5.94 -2.60
C ALA A 316 9.49 -6.01 -4.03
N VAL A 317 10.36 -6.31 -4.98
CA VAL A 317 10.05 -6.38 -6.41
C VAL A 317 9.94 -7.85 -6.83
N ASN A 318 8.80 -8.23 -7.40
CA ASN A 318 8.60 -9.56 -7.97
C ASN A 318 9.18 -9.62 -9.39
N LEU A 319 10.28 -10.35 -9.53
CA LEU A 319 10.96 -10.57 -10.81
C LEU A 319 10.47 -11.83 -11.53
N SER A 320 9.55 -12.58 -10.91
CA SER A 320 8.95 -13.76 -11.53
C SER A 320 8.16 -13.33 -12.79
N PRO A 321 8.26 -14.07 -13.91
CA PRO A 321 7.49 -13.78 -15.11
C PRO A 321 5.99 -13.79 -14.83
N ALA A 322 5.27 -12.80 -15.36
CA ALA A 322 3.82 -12.75 -15.39
C ALA A 322 3.36 -12.80 -16.86
N GLN A 323 2.32 -13.58 -17.15
CA GLN A 323 1.78 -13.76 -18.50
C GLN A 323 1.09 -12.49 -19.00
N ASP A 324 0.38 -11.80 -18.11
CA ASP A 324 -0.36 -10.60 -18.42
C ASP A 324 -0.41 -9.63 -17.24
N PHE A 325 -1.03 -8.47 -17.48
CA PHE A 325 -1.27 -7.44 -16.48
C PHE A 325 -2.10 -7.94 -15.29
N LYS A 326 -3.07 -8.83 -15.52
CA LYS A 326 -3.97 -9.33 -14.47
C LYS A 326 -3.23 -10.27 -13.50
N GLU A 327 -2.32 -11.07 -14.01
CA GLU A 327 -1.40 -11.88 -13.20
C GLU A 327 -0.41 -10.98 -12.46
N ALA A 328 0.23 -10.04 -13.17
CA ALA A 328 1.19 -9.10 -12.59
C ALA A 328 0.58 -8.19 -11.52
N HIS A 329 -0.71 -7.84 -11.64
CA HIS A 329 -1.41 -7.05 -10.64
C HIS A 329 -2.08 -7.91 -9.57
N GLY A 330 -2.35 -9.19 -9.79
CA GLY A 330 -3.19 -9.97 -8.87
C GLY A 330 -2.52 -10.28 -7.52
N ILE A 331 -3.29 -10.23 -6.44
CA ILE A 331 -2.82 -10.52 -5.08
C ILE A 331 -2.24 -11.94 -4.91
N HIS A 332 -2.75 -12.90 -5.70
CA HIS A 332 -2.36 -14.30 -5.67
C HIS A 332 -0.90 -14.60 -5.99
N GLN A 333 -0.20 -13.68 -6.65
CA GLN A 333 1.23 -13.85 -6.87
C GLN A 333 2.01 -13.83 -5.55
N TRP A 334 1.53 -13.16 -4.50
CA TRP A 334 2.36 -12.78 -3.34
C TRP A 334 2.61 -13.88 -2.32
N TRP A 335 2.01 -15.05 -2.53
CA TRP A 335 2.16 -16.21 -1.68
C TRP A 335 2.61 -17.46 -2.43
N ARG A 336 3.15 -17.31 -3.65
CA ARG A 336 3.78 -18.43 -4.35
C ARG A 336 5.11 -18.82 -3.68
N PRO A 337 5.44 -20.11 -3.58
CA PRO A 337 6.69 -20.58 -2.96
C PRO A 337 7.94 -20.32 -3.82
N ASP A 338 7.76 -20.15 -5.13
CA ASP A 338 8.82 -20.04 -6.14
C ASP A 338 9.11 -18.59 -6.56
N LEU A 339 8.72 -17.60 -5.75
CA LEU A 339 8.88 -16.19 -6.11
C LEU A 339 10.33 -15.75 -6.11
N GLN A 340 10.74 -15.16 -7.24
CA GLN A 340 12.00 -14.45 -7.35
C GLN A 340 11.79 -13.00 -6.88
N LEU A 341 12.16 -12.72 -5.63
CA LEU A 341 11.98 -11.40 -5.04
C LEU A 341 13.31 -10.70 -4.81
N GLN A 342 13.40 -9.46 -5.26
CA GLN A 342 14.47 -8.54 -4.87
C GLN A 342 13.93 -7.58 -3.82
N SER A 343 14.53 -7.57 -2.62
CA SER A 343 14.13 -6.66 -1.55
C SER A 343 15.24 -5.67 -1.21
N ASN A 344 14.89 -4.38 -1.15
CA ASN A 344 15.78 -3.29 -0.76
C ASN A 344 15.10 -2.43 0.30
N ILE A 345 15.88 -1.91 1.24
CA ILE A 345 15.40 -0.96 2.24
C ILE A 345 15.82 0.44 1.82
N TYR A 346 14.84 1.32 1.66
CA TYR A 346 15.05 2.74 1.40
C TYR A 346 14.67 3.52 2.64
N LYS A 347 15.61 4.28 3.21
CA LYS A 347 15.37 5.15 4.36
C LYS A 347 15.63 6.59 3.96
N TYR A 348 14.75 7.48 4.38
CA TYR A 348 15.00 8.92 4.34
C TYR A 348 15.96 9.29 5.47
N THR A 349 17.11 9.87 5.12
CA THR A 349 18.17 10.30 6.05
C THR A 349 18.28 11.80 6.16
#